data_AF-A0A936N1S5-F1
#
_entry.id   AF-A0A936N1S5-F1
#
_cell.length_a   1.000
_cell.length_b   1.000
_cell.length_c   1.000
_cell.angle_alpha   90.00
_cell.angle_beta   90.00
_cell.angle_gamma   90.00
#
_symmetry.space_group_name_H-M   'P 1'
#
loop_
_entity.id
_entity.type
_entity.pdbx_description
1 polymer ?
#
loop_
_entity_poly.entity_id
_entity_poly.type
_entity_poly.pdbx_seq_one_letter_code
_entity_poly.pdbx_strand_id
1 'polypeptide(L)'
;PHWLGYLVQRPESHSRHHERGVHSGNYTDLPLMDMLFGTFHNPKDFARETGFRPGDSGRLREMLTFKDISIDDRPGIGPWLEDGITADELVRKRA
;
A
#
# COMPACT_ATOMS: atom_id res chain seq x y z
N PRO A 1 -18.26 12.75 7.10
CA PRO A 1 -17.73 14.05 7.57
C PRO A 1 -16.30 13.86 8.13
N HIS A 2 -15.40 14.83 7.96
CA HIS A 2 -13.98 14.65 8.28
C HIS A 2 -13.69 14.42 9.78
N TRP A 3 -14.40 15.14 10.66
CA TRP A 3 -14.26 15.03 12.11
C TRP A 3 -14.55 13.63 12.67
N LEU A 4 -15.36 12.83 11.96
CA LEU A 4 -15.71 11.47 12.40
C LEU A 4 -14.49 10.53 12.40
N GLY A 5 -13.47 10.83 11.56
CA GLY A 5 -12.25 10.04 11.44
C GLY A 5 -11.38 10.02 12.70
N TYR A 6 -11.65 10.86 13.69
CA TYR A 6 -10.98 10.83 14.99
C TYR A 6 -11.62 9.84 15.99
N LEU A 7 -12.82 9.33 15.70
CA LEU A 7 -13.56 8.40 16.56
C LEU A 7 -13.66 6.99 15.97
N VAL A 8 -13.87 6.90 14.65
CA VAL A 8 -14.00 5.64 13.92
C VAL A 8 -13.23 5.71 12.61
N GLN A 9 -12.78 4.56 12.11
CA GLN A 9 -12.12 4.51 10.80
C GLN A 9 -13.10 4.93 9.68
N ARG A 10 -12.72 5.97 8.94
CA ARG A 10 -13.44 6.45 7.76
C ARG A 10 -13.05 5.66 6.51
N PRO A 11 -13.92 5.54 5.50
CA PRO A 11 -13.59 4.87 4.24
C PRO A 11 -12.41 5.53 3.51
N GLU A 12 -12.21 6.84 3.66
CA GLU A 12 -11.05 7.54 3.11
C GLU A 12 -9.75 7.17 3.85
N SER A 13 -9.79 7.03 5.17
CA SER A 13 -8.66 6.53 5.97
C SER A 13 -8.31 5.08 5.62
N HIS A 14 -9.33 4.23 5.45
CA HIS A 14 -9.16 2.85 4.99
C HIS A 14 -8.61 2.78 3.55
N SER A 15 -9.08 3.67 2.67
CA SER A 15 -8.56 3.76 1.30
C SER A 15 -7.08 4.15 1.27
N ARG A 16 -6.65 5.06 2.15
CA ARG A 16 -5.22 5.40 2.31
C ARG A 16 -4.40 4.24 2.85
N HIS A 17 -4.96 3.37 3.70
CA HIS A 17 -4.28 2.14 4.12
C HIS A 17 -3.95 1.22 2.92
N HIS A 18 -4.82 1.21 1.90
CA HIS A 18 -4.64 0.45 0.67
C HIS A 18 -3.97 1.21 -0.47
N GLU A 19 -3.46 2.42 -0.22
CA GLU A 19 -2.84 3.27 -1.24
C GLU A 19 -1.64 2.57 -1.87
N ARG A 20 -1.57 2.61 -3.20
CA ARG A 20 -0.50 1.94 -3.94
C ARG A 20 0.86 2.55 -3.59
N GLY A 21 1.83 1.68 -3.28
CA GLY A 21 3.18 2.09 -2.87
C GLY A 21 3.29 2.56 -1.41
N VAL A 22 2.17 2.69 -0.71
CA VAL A 22 2.12 2.99 0.72
C VAL A 22 1.81 1.70 1.47
N HIS A 23 2.70 1.32 2.38
CA HIS A 23 2.58 0.07 3.14
C HIS A 23 2.51 0.33 4.64
N SER A 24 2.18 1.56 5.05
CA SER A 24 2.14 1.90 6.47
C SER A 24 1.01 2.84 6.88
N GLY A 25 0.48 2.54 8.06
CA GLY A 25 -0.47 3.29 8.85
C GLY A 25 -1.94 3.03 8.57
N ASN A 26 -2.79 3.67 9.39
CA ASN A 26 -4.24 3.40 9.51
C ASN A 26 -4.54 1.90 9.67
N TYR A 27 -3.84 1.24 10.60
CA TYR A 27 -3.93 -0.20 10.80
C TYR A 27 -5.18 -0.65 11.55
N THR A 28 -5.80 0.26 12.31
CA THR A 28 -6.83 -0.09 13.28
C THR A 28 -8.15 0.60 12.99
N ASP A 29 -9.25 -0.13 13.22
CA ASP A 29 -10.60 0.43 13.09
C ASP A 29 -10.93 1.46 14.17
N LEU A 30 -10.19 1.41 15.29
CA LEU A 30 -10.21 2.38 16.38
C LEU A 30 -9.01 3.33 16.26
N PRO A 31 -9.18 4.54 15.67
CA PRO A 31 -8.07 5.44 15.34
C PRO A 31 -7.16 5.83 16.50
N LEU A 32 -7.64 5.73 17.75
CA LEU A 32 -6.86 5.98 18.95
C LEU A 32 -5.56 5.18 18.99
N MET A 33 -5.59 3.92 18.56
CA MET A 33 -4.39 3.08 18.55
C MET A 33 -3.40 3.60 17.51
N ASP A 34 -3.86 3.94 16.31
CA ASP A 34 -3.01 4.55 15.30
C ASP A 34 -2.46 5.92 15.72
N MET A 35 -3.20 6.70 16.51
CA MET A 35 -2.71 7.97 17.05
C MET A 35 -1.61 7.74 18.09
N LEU A 36 -1.79 6.77 18.98
CA LEU A 36 -0.83 6.41 20.02
C LEU A 36 0.51 5.95 19.42
N PHE A 37 0.47 5.21 18.32
CA PHE A 37 1.66 4.67 17.65
C PHE A 37 2.15 5.53 16.47
N GLY A 38 1.54 6.70 16.22
CA GLY A 38 1.99 7.64 15.19
C GLY A 38 1.71 7.20 13.75
N THR A 39 0.74 6.30 13.56
CA THR A 39 0.37 5.71 12.26
C THR A 39 -0.93 6.29 11.69
N PHE A 40 -1.60 7.17 12.44
CA PHE A 40 -2.90 7.76 12.07
C PHE A 40 -2.81 8.83 10.98
N HIS A 41 -3.65 8.68 9.97
CA HIS A 41 -3.85 9.63 8.87
C HIS A 41 -5.36 9.77 8.59
N ASN A 42 -5.87 11.00 8.63
CA ASN A 42 -7.27 11.32 8.32
C ASN A 42 -7.34 12.15 7.02
N PRO A 43 -7.21 11.54 5.84
CA PRO A 43 -7.31 12.27 4.58
C PRO A 43 -8.74 12.79 4.35
N LYS A 44 -8.85 13.88 3.60
CA LYS A 44 -10.16 14.41 3.18
C LYS A 44 -10.77 13.56 2.07
N ASP A 45 -9.91 13.04 1.18
CA ASP A 45 -10.28 12.33 -0.04
C ASP A 45 -9.75 10.88 -0.04
N PHE A 46 -10.24 10.09 -0.98
CA PHE A 46 -9.77 8.72 -1.21
C PHE A 46 -8.36 8.69 -1.81
N ALA A 47 -7.63 7.58 -1.61
CA ALA A 47 -6.37 7.34 -2.29
C ALA A 47 -6.59 7.37 -3.81
N ARG A 48 -5.66 7.99 -4.55
CA ARG A 48 -5.77 8.08 -6.01
C ARG A 48 -5.76 6.71 -6.68
N GLU A 49 -4.96 5.78 -6.16
CA GLU A 49 -4.76 4.45 -6.72
C GLU A 49 -4.55 3.44 -5.59
N THR A 50 -5.13 2.25 -5.72
CA THR A 50 -5.03 1.15 -4.74
C THR A 50 -4.73 -0.17 -5.42
N GLY A 51 -4.23 -1.14 -4.65
CA GLY A 51 -3.98 -2.50 -5.11
C GLY A 51 -2.77 -2.66 -6.03
N PHE A 52 -2.77 -3.75 -6.81
CA PHE A 52 -1.69 -4.09 -7.72
C PHE A 52 -1.70 -3.22 -9.00
N ARG A 53 -0.64 -3.31 -9.80
CA ARG A 53 -0.58 -2.67 -11.12
C ARG A 53 -1.71 -3.22 -12.03
N PRO A 54 -2.13 -2.46 -13.05
CA PRO A 54 -3.07 -2.97 -14.06
C PRO A 54 -2.60 -4.33 -14.63
N GLY A 55 -3.47 -5.33 -14.59
CA GLY A 55 -3.19 -6.70 -15.05
C GLY A 55 -2.59 -7.63 -13.99
N ASP A 56 -1.91 -7.12 -12.96
CA ASP A 56 -1.26 -7.97 -11.96
C ASP A 56 -2.25 -8.67 -11.03
N SER A 57 -3.40 -8.04 -10.71
CA SER A 57 -4.44 -8.65 -9.89
C SER A 57 -4.97 -9.98 -10.48
N GLY A 58 -4.83 -10.17 -11.80
CA GLY A 58 -5.22 -11.41 -12.49
C GLY A 58 -4.19 -12.55 -12.38
N ARG A 59 -2.99 -12.28 -11.86
CA ARG A 59 -1.88 -13.26 -11.74
C ARG A 59 -2.02 -14.16 -10.53
N LEU A 60 -3.25 -14.65 -10.31
CA LEU A 60 -3.62 -15.45 -9.14
C LEU A 60 -2.80 -16.74 -9.06
N ARG A 61 -2.49 -17.37 -10.20
CA ARG A 61 -1.68 -18.60 -10.22
C ARG A 61 -0.28 -18.35 -9.68
N GLU A 62 0.39 -17.29 -10.13
CA GLU A 62 1.70 -16.90 -9.63
C GLU A 62 1.64 -16.59 -8.13
N MET A 63 0.68 -15.78 -7.69
CA MET A 63 0.49 -15.45 -6.27
C MET A 63 0.22 -16.70 -5.41
N LEU A 64 -0.64 -17.62 -5.85
CA LEU A 64 -0.98 -18.87 -5.15
C LEU A 64 0.18 -19.87 -5.12
N THR A 65 1.17 -19.71 -6.01
CA THR A 65 2.41 -20.50 -6.01
C THR A 65 3.56 -19.76 -5.33
N PHE A 66 3.26 -18.71 -4.57
CA PHE A 66 4.21 -17.88 -3.83
C PHE A 66 5.27 -17.21 -4.71
N LYS A 67 5.01 -17.04 -6.01
CA LYS A 67 5.85 -16.21 -6.87
C LYS A 67 5.56 -14.75 -6.55
N ASP A 68 6.59 -14.01 -6.15
CA ASP A 68 6.50 -12.57 -6.00
C ASP A 68 6.29 -11.91 -7.37
N ILE A 69 5.11 -11.32 -7.54
CA ILE A 69 4.72 -10.64 -8.78
C ILE A 69 5.17 -9.18 -8.82
N SER A 70 5.58 -8.62 -7.68
CA SER A 70 5.99 -7.21 -7.55
C SER A 70 7.38 -6.96 -8.11
N ILE A 71 8.24 -7.99 -8.12
CA ILE A 71 9.63 -7.94 -8.60
C ILE A 71 9.85 -8.64 -9.96
N ASP A 72 8.78 -9.14 -10.60
CA ASP A 72 8.86 -9.90 -11.86
C ASP A 72 9.16 -8.98 -13.06
N ASP A 73 10.19 -9.33 -13.84
CA ASP A 73 10.90 -8.55 -14.85
C ASP A 73 10.57 -8.96 -16.30
N ARG A 74 9.39 -9.56 -16.51
CA ARG A 74 8.94 -10.00 -17.85
C ARG A 74 8.93 -8.84 -18.86
N PRO A 75 9.35 -9.07 -20.13
CA PRO A 75 9.43 -8.02 -21.14
C PRO A 75 8.07 -7.35 -21.40
N GLY A 76 8.03 -6.02 -21.44
CA GLY A 76 6.79 -5.23 -21.52
C GLY A 76 6.20 -4.84 -20.16
N ILE A 77 6.81 -5.31 -19.07
CA ILE A 77 6.47 -5.02 -17.68
C ILE A 77 7.77 -4.58 -16.99
N GLY A 78 8.28 -3.41 -17.39
CA GLY A 78 9.60 -2.91 -16.95
C GLY A 78 9.71 -2.70 -15.43
N PRO A 79 10.94 -2.46 -14.91
CA PRO A 79 11.16 -2.28 -13.48
C PRO A 79 10.43 -1.03 -12.98
N TRP A 80 9.55 -1.18 -11.99
CA TRP A 80 8.84 -0.07 -11.34
C TRP A 80 9.65 0.52 -10.19
N LEU A 81 10.86 0.90 -10.53
CA LEU A 81 11.72 1.66 -9.66
C LEU A 81 11.81 3.02 -10.32
N GLU A 82 11.19 4.02 -9.71
CA GLU A 82 11.40 5.41 -10.15
C GLU A 82 12.88 5.80 -10.19
N ASP A 83 13.81 5.02 -9.62
CA ASP A 83 15.24 5.35 -9.59
C ASP A 83 16.19 4.15 -9.75
N GLY A 84 15.86 3.12 -10.54
CA GLY A 84 16.84 2.06 -10.86
C GLY A 84 17.42 1.26 -9.68
N ILE A 85 16.77 1.32 -8.51
CA ILE A 85 17.20 0.65 -7.27
C ILE A 85 16.75 -0.81 -7.31
N THR A 86 17.65 -1.77 -7.48
CA THR A 86 17.33 -3.20 -7.52
C THR A 86 16.54 -3.68 -6.29
N ALA A 87 15.77 -4.77 -6.42
CA ALA A 87 14.95 -5.31 -5.31
C ALA A 87 15.76 -5.57 -4.03
N ASP A 88 17.01 -6.02 -4.17
CA ASP A 88 17.94 -6.21 -3.06
C ASP A 88 18.32 -4.89 -2.37
N GLU A 89 18.45 -3.80 -3.12
CA GLU A 89 18.74 -2.47 -2.57
C GLU A 89 17.52 -1.87 -1.85
N LEU A 90 16.29 -2.18 -2.28
CA LEU A 90 15.07 -1.78 -1.57
C LEU A 90 14.92 -2.48 -0.21
N VAL A 91 15.21 -3.78 -0.15
CA VAL A 91 15.17 -4.56 1.09
C VAL A 91 16.21 -4.05 2.09
N ARG A 92 17.43 -3.73 1.62
CA ARG A 92 18.49 -3.16 2.46
C ARG A 92 18.22 -1.75 2.96
N LYS A 93 17.47 -0.93 2.21
CA LYS A 93 17.09 0.43 2.64
C LYS A 93 15.99 0.46 3.70
N ARG A 94 15.23 -0.63 3.87
CA ARG A 94 14.06 -0.70 4.76
C ARG A 94 14.30 -1.52 6.04
N ALA A 95 15.50 -2.08 6.22
CA ALA A 95 15.97 -2.73 7.45
C ALA A 95 16.83 -1.76 8.28
#